data_AF-A0A8R1IMY5-F1
#
_entry.id   AF-A0A8R1IMY5-F1
#
_cell.length_a   1.000
_cell.length_b   1.000
_cell.length_c   1.000
_cell.angle_alpha   90.00
_cell.angle_beta   90.00
_cell.angle_gamma   90.00
#
_symmetry.space_group_name_H-M   'P 1'
#
loop_
_entity.id
_entity.type
_entity.pdbx_description
1 polymer ?
#
loop_
_entity_poly.entity_id
_entity_poly.type
_entity_poly.pdbx_seq_one_letter_code
_entity_poly.pdbx_strand_id
1 'polypeptide(L)'
;MQLNDGMLVMSYGAREVRIWDLVREENGTLALEANKGFVVDEETINVVTVNGKRGVITAATSRNNIAEWKRRRQDAHIETAWQLSPCTHLDSPISLIRWSPVLSTCAVITDDTLVLFGENNASVKMRGKVAAIQTSSNSFTLLNAATGVSQDLKLTIPSARGISLGEKQLVVWSDDTGTLRQEISLPKSEGDPEMLEINKNWMAVATTNGFIRIYNLNSRDAQQEHNSKYVVENLKNFYKFHTIKINQTGNKVAVTYLEDVSTVAELLLVFDAETDSISSFSFDKGMTDTQEYEAQAELAHTSHGRPVTAAARKM
;
A
#
# COMPACT_ATOMS: atom_id res chain seq x y z
N MET A 1 -8.78 5.86 -16.69
CA MET A 1 -9.98 5.20 -16.14
C MET A 1 -9.91 5.33 -14.64
N GLN A 2 -10.27 6.51 -14.11
CA GLN A 2 -9.91 6.88 -12.75
C GLN A 2 -10.85 6.23 -11.73
N LEU A 3 -10.29 5.74 -10.62
CA LEU A 3 -11.02 5.31 -9.44
C LEU A 3 -11.37 6.52 -8.59
N ASN A 4 -12.54 6.45 -7.96
CA ASN A 4 -13.09 7.54 -7.16
C ASN A 4 -12.09 7.92 -6.04
N ASP A 5 -11.96 9.22 -5.76
CA ASP A 5 -11.16 9.72 -4.65
C ASP A 5 -11.86 9.36 -3.31
N GLY A 6 -11.65 8.12 -2.85
CA GLY A 6 -12.27 7.57 -1.64
C GLY A 6 -12.42 6.03 -1.58
N MET A 7 -11.97 5.28 -2.59
CA MET A 7 -12.07 3.81 -2.56
C MET A 7 -10.92 3.16 -1.75
N LEU A 8 -11.26 2.49 -0.64
CA LEU A 8 -10.36 1.65 0.15
C LEU A 8 -10.41 0.19 -0.35
N VAL A 9 -9.27 -0.50 -0.30
CA VAL A 9 -9.09 -1.89 -0.79
C VAL A 9 -8.23 -2.66 0.20
N MET A 10 -8.71 -3.80 0.67
CA MET A 10 -8.14 -4.57 1.78
C MET A 10 -8.12 -6.07 1.50
N SER A 11 -7.13 -6.78 2.04
CA SER A 11 -7.02 -8.24 2.01
C SER A 11 -6.35 -8.73 3.29
N TYR A 12 -6.97 -9.70 3.98
CA TYR A 12 -6.46 -10.26 5.23
C TYR A 12 -6.64 -11.79 5.21
N GLY A 13 -5.57 -12.55 4.99
CA GLY A 13 -5.53 -14.02 5.08
C GLY A 13 -6.49 -14.80 4.15
N ALA A 14 -7.21 -14.13 3.25
CA ALA A 14 -8.42 -14.65 2.62
C ALA A 14 -8.31 -14.77 1.10
N ARG A 15 -9.30 -15.41 0.49
CA ARG A 15 -9.48 -15.54 -0.97
C ARG A 15 -10.11 -14.33 -1.65
N GLU A 16 -10.51 -13.35 -0.85
CA GLU A 16 -11.27 -12.17 -1.26
C GLU A 16 -10.48 -10.90 -1.00
N VAL A 17 -10.65 -9.93 -1.90
CA VAL A 17 -10.32 -8.52 -1.66
C VAL A 17 -11.61 -7.82 -1.26
N ARG A 18 -11.61 -7.15 -0.10
CA ARG A 18 -12.71 -6.28 0.33
C ARG A 18 -12.50 -4.89 -0.24
N ILE A 19 -13.58 -4.29 -0.75
CA ILE A 19 -13.60 -2.94 -1.31
C ILE A 19 -14.66 -2.13 -0.57
N TRP A 20 -14.33 -0.88 -0.27
CA TRP A 20 -15.25 0.08 0.33
C TRP A 20 -15.11 1.43 -0.38
N ASP A 21 -16.18 1.92 -1.00
CA ASP A 21 -16.24 3.30 -1.52
C ASP A 21 -16.70 4.22 -0.39
N LEU A 22 -15.74 4.91 0.24
CA LEU A 22 -15.98 5.80 1.39
C LEU A 22 -16.83 7.04 1.04
N VAL A 23 -17.09 7.31 -0.25
CA VAL A 23 -17.94 8.43 -0.70
C VAL A 23 -19.39 8.00 -0.87
N ARG A 24 -19.64 6.70 -1.10
CA ARG A 24 -20.97 6.12 -1.28
C ARG A 24 -21.46 5.27 -0.10
N GLU A 25 -20.56 4.94 0.82
CA GLU A 25 -20.75 3.95 1.89
C GLU A 25 -21.02 2.51 1.35
N GLU A 26 -20.83 2.29 0.05
CA GLU A 26 -20.95 0.99 -0.63
C GLU A 26 -19.73 0.11 -0.33
N ASN A 27 -19.97 -1.11 0.18
CA ASN A 27 -18.94 -2.14 0.35
C ASN A 27 -19.24 -3.37 -0.52
N GLY A 28 -18.22 -4.19 -0.77
CA GLY A 28 -18.34 -5.44 -1.54
C GLY A 28 -17.04 -6.24 -1.59
N THR A 29 -17.12 -7.42 -2.21
CA THR A 29 -16.05 -8.44 -2.23
C THR A 29 -15.66 -8.83 -3.66
N LEU A 30 -14.36 -9.06 -3.89
CA LEU A 30 -13.83 -9.63 -5.12
C LEU A 30 -13.02 -10.90 -4.83
N ALA A 31 -13.56 -12.06 -5.22
CA ALA A 31 -12.92 -13.36 -5.01
C ALA A 31 -11.97 -13.76 -6.16
N LEU A 32 -11.06 -14.69 -5.85
CA LEU A 32 -10.29 -15.45 -6.84
C LEU A 32 -11.16 -16.55 -7.49
N GLU A 33 -11.49 -16.39 -8.78
CA GLU A 33 -12.31 -17.34 -9.54
C GLU A 33 -11.50 -18.54 -10.09
N ALA A 34 -11.95 -19.78 -9.86
CA ALA A 34 -11.26 -20.99 -10.36
C ALA A 34 -11.21 -21.09 -11.89
N ASN A 35 -12.22 -20.55 -12.58
CA ASN A 35 -12.29 -20.48 -14.05
C ASN A 35 -11.19 -19.58 -14.69
N LYS A 36 -10.42 -18.84 -13.88
CA LYS A 36 -9.26 -18.02 -14.31
C LYS A 36 -7.91 -18.69 -14.03
N GLY A 37 -7.90 -19.85 -13.37
CA GLY A 37 -6.70 -20.62 -13.03
C GLY A 37 -6.25 -20.54 -11.56
N PHE A 38 -7.02 -19.90 -10.67
CA PHE A 38 -6.72 -19.89 -9.23
C PHE A 38 -7.21 -21.18 -8.54
N VAL A 39 -6.42 -21.69 -7.58
CA VAL A 39 -6.74 -22.88 -6.77
C VAL A 39 -7.83 -22.53 -5.75
N VAL A 40 -8.76 -23.44 -5.44
CA VAL A 40 -9.99 -23.11 -4.66
C VAL A 40 -9.77 -23.03 -3.15
N ASP A 41 -8.94 -23.90 -2.55
CA ASP A 41 -8.95 -24.07 -1.08
C ASP A 41 -7.66 -23.63 -0.37
N GLU A 42 -6.53 -23.59 -1.08
CA GLU A 42 -5.19 -23.36 -0.50
C GLU A 42 -4.50 -22.06 -0.95
N GLU A 43 -5.22 -21.19 -1.66
CA GLU A 43 -4.65 -19.96 -2.23
C GLU A 43 -5.24 -18.71 -1.55
N THR A 44 -4.40 -18.00 -0.80
CA THR A 44 -4.74 -16.78 -0.06
C THR A 44 -4.16 -15.56 -0.75
N ILE A 45 -4.76 -14.40 -0.56
CA ILE A 45 -4.22 -13.11 -1.00
C ILE A 45 -3.31 -12.56 0.09
N ASN A 46 -2.04 -12.34 -0.26
CA ASN A 46 -0.99 -11.92 0.68
C ASN A 46 -0.70 -10.41 0.55
N VAL A 47 -0.80 -9.84 -0.65
CA VAL A 47 -0.52 -8.41 -0.91
C VAL A 47 -1.52 -7.88 -1.94
N VAL A 48 -2.07 -6.69 -1.72
CA VAL A 48 -2.92 -5.99 -2.69
C VAL A 48 -2.41 -4.57 -2.96
N THR A 49 -2.57 -4.10 -4.19
CA THR A 49 -2.26 -2.72 -4.62
C THR A 49 -3.25 -2.25 -5.68
N VAL A 50 -3.44 -0.94 -5.79
CA VAL A 50 -4.45 -0.34 -6.68
C VAL A 50 -3.78 0.62 -7.67
N ASN A 51 -4.15 0.57 -8.94
CA ASN A 51 -3.82 1.61 -9.91
C ASN A 51 -5.02 2.55 -10.10
N GLY A 52 -5.01 3.65 -9.36
CA GLY A 52 -6.04 4.70 -9.39
C GLY A 52 -6.34 5.21 -10.80
N LYS A 53 -5.33 5.40 -11.65
CA LYS A 53 -5.46 5.96 -13.01
C LYS A 53 -5.99 4.97 -14.04
N ARG A 54 -5.63 3.69 -13.92
CA ARG A 54 -6.01 2.61 -14.84
C ARG A 54 -7.30 1.89 -14.44
N GLY A 55 -7.77 2.00 -13.20
CA GLY A 55 -8.97 1.30 -12.74
C GLY A 55 -8.71 -0.20 -12.56
N VAL A 56 -7.57 -0.54 -11.97
CA VAL A 56 -7.11 -1.93 -11.78
C VAL A 56 -6.77 -2.15 -10.31
N ILE A 57 -7.26 -3.26 -9.76
CA ILE A 57 -6.77 -3.82 -8.49
C ILE A 57 -5.91 -5.02 -8.85
N THR A 58 -4.70 -5.08 -8.26
CA THR A 58 -3.74 -6.15 -8.49
C THR A 58 -3.35 -6.77 -7.16
N ALA A 59 -3.37 -8.10 -7.07
CA ALA A 59 -3.01 -8.83 -5.86
C ALA A 59 -2.01 -9.96 -6.12
N ALA A 60 -1.19 -10.26 -5.13
CA ALA A 60 -0.31 -11.43 -5.05
C ALA A 60 -0.94 -12.51 -4.18
N THR A 61 -0.79 -13.78 -4.57
CA THR A 61 -1.26 -14.92 -3.78
C THR A 61 -0.14 -15.75 -3.16
N SER A 62 -0.48 -16.57 -2.17
CA SER A 62 0.41 -17.58 -1.57
C SER A 62 0.81 -18.72 -2.53
N ARG A 63 0.26 -18.76 -3.76
CA ARG A 63 0.66 -19.66 -4.86
C ARG A 63 1.43 -18.90 -5.96
N ASN A 64 2.01 -17.75 -5.65
CA ASN A 64 2.77 -16.88 -6.54
C ASN A 64 2.00 -16.40 -7.79
N ASN A 65 0.67 -16.41 -7.74
CA ASN A 65 -0.14 -15.88 -8.84
C ASN A 65 -0.42 -14.40 -8.63
N ILE A 66 -0.48 -13.69 -9.75
CA ILE A 66 -0.97 -12.32 -9.84
C ILE A 66 -2.41 -12.35 -10.34
N ALA A 67 -3.30 -11.73 -9.58
CA ALA A 67 -4.68 -11.45 -9.94
C ALA A 67 -4.82 -9.98 -10.37
N GLU A 68 -5.50 -9.72 -11.50
CA GLU A 68 -5.86 -8.36 -11.94
C GLU A 68 -7.38 -8.24 -12.16
N TRP A 69 -8.07 -7.52 -11.27
CA TRP A 69 -9.46 -7.09 -11.47
C TRP A 69 -9.48 -5.71 -12.14
N LYS A 70 -10.23 -5.59 -13.24
CA LYS A 70 -10.30 -4.37 -14.07
C LYS A 70 -11.72 -3.80 -14.04
N ARG A 71 -11.86 -2.50 -13.74
CA ARG A 71 -13.17 -1.86 -13.54
C ARG A 71 -13.94 -1.71 -14.85
N ARG A 72 -15.21 -2.10 -14.86
CA ARG A 72 -16.16 -1.92 -15.97
C ARG A 72 -16.79 -0.52 -15.91
N ARG A 73 -17.31 -0.05 -17.04
CA ARG A 73 -17.88 1.32 -17.17
C ARG A 73 -19.41 1.40 -17.04
N GLN A 74 -20.12 0.26 -17.08
CA GLN A 74 -21.58 0.22 -17.25
C GLN A 74 -22.32 -0.30 -16.00
N ASP A 75 -21.59 -0.93 -15.09
CA ASP A 75 -22.11 -1.48 -13.84
C ASP A 75 -22.25 -0.40 -12.76
N ALA A 76 -23.43 -0.33 -12.14
CA ALA A 76 -23.72 0.62 -11.06
C ALA A 76 -23.24 0.12 -9.68
N HIS A 77 -23.34 -1.20 -9.45
CA HIS A 77 -22.99 -1.86 -8.18
C HIS A 77 -21.50 -2.17 -8.09
N ILE A 78 -20.93 -2.02 -6.89
CA ILE A 78 -19.50 -2.11 -6.65
C ILE A 78 -18.90 -3.49 -6.98
N GLU A 79 -19.64 -4.59 -6.83
CA GLU A 79 -19.16 -5.96 -7.08
C GLU A 79 -19.18 -6.34 -8.58
N THR A 80 -20.28 -6.07 -9.30
CA THR A 80 -20.37 -6.41 -10.74
C THR A 80 -19.49 -5.51 -11.61
N ALA A 81 -19.08 -4.35 -11.07
CA ALA A 81 -18.20 -3.39 -11.73
C ALA A 81 -16.75 -3.85 -11.91
N TRP A 82 -16.39 -5.10 -11.65
CA TRP A 82 -15.04 -5.62 -11.84
C TRP A 82 -15.02 -6.90 -12.68
N GLN A 83 -13.90 -7.10 -13.38
CA GLN A 83 -13.64 -8.31 -14.16
C GLN A 83 -12.24 -8.84 -13.87
N LEU A 84 -12.17 -10.05 -13.31
CA LEU A 84 -10.91 -10.75 -13.09
C LEU A 84 -10.32 -11.24 -14.42
N SER A 85 -9.04 -10.95 -14.60
CA SER A 85 -8.18 -11.44 -15.69
C SER A 85 -7.74 -12.88 -15.42
N PRO A 86 -7.29 -13.65 -16.42
CA PRO A 86 -6.60 -14.93 -16.20
C PRO A 86 -5.41 -14.77 -15.23
N CYS A 87 -5.12 -15.81 -14.44
CA CYS A 87 -3.98 -15.79 -13.52
C CYS A 87 -2.65 -15.61 -14.27
N THR A 88 -1.73 -14.85 -13.70
CA THR A 88 -0.33 -14.78 -14.17
C THR A 88 0.58 -15.35 -13.08
N HIS A 89 1.15 -16.53 -13.32
CA HIS A 89 2.03 -17.21 -12.36
C HIS A 89 3.46 -16.65 -12.38
N LEU A 90 4.17 -16.77 -11.26
CA LEU A 90 5.60 -16.48 -11.12
C LEU A 90 6.32 -17.61 -10.38
N ASP A 91 7.52 -17.97 -10.87
CA ASP A 91 8.26 -19.14 -10.39
C ASP A 91 8.93 -18.96 -9.00
N SER A 92 8.90 -17.76 -8.42
CA SER A 92 9.56 -17.39 -7.14
C SER A 92 8.57 -16.66 -6.21
N PRO A 93 8.65 -16.84 -4.87
CA PRO A 93 7.71 -16.26 -3.91
C PRO A 93 7.59 -14.74 -4.04
N ILE A 94 6.34 -14.24 -4.10
CA ILE A 94 6.08 -12.80 -4.22
C ILE A 94 6.05 -12.16 -2.82
N SER A 95 7.05 -11.33 -2.52
CA SER A 95 7.19 -10.61 -1.25
C SER A 95 6.57 -9.20 -1.29
N LEU A 96 6.45 -8.57 -2.47
CA LEU A 96 5.78 -7.26 -2.60
C LEU A 96 5.20 -7.02 -4.00
N ILE A 97 4.04 -6.36 -4.06
CA ILE A 97 3.56 -5.70 -5.29
C ILE A 97 3.23 -4.23 -5.01
N ARG A 98 3.65 -3.32 -5.91
CA ARG A 98 3.36 -1.88 -5.88
C ARG A 98 3.15 -1.32 -7.30
N TRP A 99 2.02 -0.69 -7.57
CA TRP A 99 1.86 0.15 -8.77
C TRP A 99 2.65 1.45 -8.65
N SER A 100 3.23 1.94 -9.74
CA SER A 100 3.77 3.30 -9.81
C SER A 100 2.63 4.32 -9.70
N PRO A 101 2.75 5.37 -8.86
CA PRO A 101 1.77 6.45 -8.82
C PRO A 101 1.85 7.35 -10.07
N VAL A 102 2.96 7.29 -10.82
CA VAL A 102 3.20 8.12 -12.01
C VAL A 102 2.91 7.33 -13.30
N LEU A 103 3.51 6.15 -13.46
CA LEU A 103 3.55 5.36 -14.69
C LEU A 103 2.48 4.27 -14.75
N SER A 104 2.13 3.81 -15.97
CA SER A 104 1.34 2.58 -16.20
C SER A 104 2.15 1.29 -15.95
N THR A 105 2.94 1.23 -14.88
CA THR A 105 3.85 0.11 -14.58
C THR A 105 3.76 -0.30 -13.10
N CYS A 106 3.74 -1.59 -12.84
CA CYS A 106 3.73 -2.25 -11.55
C CYS A 106 5.08 -2.90 -11.28
N ALA A 107 5.58 -2.79 -10.05
CA ALA A 107 6.74 -3.53 -9.56
C ALA A 107 6.28 -4.74 -8.73
N VAL A 108 6.85 -5.89 -9.03
CA VAL A 108 6.68 -7.14 -8.28
C VAL A 108 8.06 -7.56 -7.77
N ILE A 109 8.24 -7.54 -6.45
CA ILE A 109 9.42 -8.10 -5.80
C ILE A 109 9.13 -9.56 -5.48
N THR A 110 10.05 -10.42 -5.88
CA THR A 110 10.15 -11.81 -5.46
C THR A 110 11.45 -12.01 -4.71
N ASP A 111 11.60 -13.13 -4.01
CA ASP A 111 12.80 -13.41 -3.20
C ASP A 111 14.10 -13.39 -4.04
N ASP A 112 14.03 -13.79 -5.31
CA ASP A 112 15.18 -13.83 -6.22
C ASP A 112 15.34 -12.61 -7.15
N THR A 113 14.24 -11.89 -7.46
CA THR A 113 14.25 -10.87 -8.54
C THR A 113 13.15 -9.81 -8.43
N LEU A 114 13.33 -8.69 -9.14
CA LEU A 114 12.36 -7.61 -9.31
C LEU A 114 11.86 -7.62 -10.76
N VAL A 115 10.56 -7.85 -10.93
CA VAL A 115 9.87 -7.88 -12.23
C VAL A 115 9.02 -6.62 -12.38
N LEU A 116 9.07 -5.97 -13.55
CA LEU A 116 8.18 -4.86 -13.89
C LEU A 116 7.13 -5.29 -14.93
N PHE A 117 5.87 -4.97 -14.67
CA PHE A 117 4.72 -5.24 -15.55
C PHE A 117 4.06 -3.90 -15.95
N GLY A 118 4.04 -3.54 -17.23
CA GLY A 118 3.45 -2.25 -17.63
C GLY A 118 3.25 -2.06 -19.13
N GLU A 119 2.60 -0.95 -19.48
CA GLU A 119 2.31 -0.58 -20.88
C GLU A 119 3.57 -0.14 -21.66
N ASN A 120 4.65 0.22 -20.96
CA ASN A 120 5.96 0.56 -21.54
C ASN A 120 7.05 -0.34 -20.92
N ASN A 121 7.91 -0.90 -21.75
CA ASN A 121 8.98 -1.85 -21.36
C ASN A 121 10.15 -1.16 -20.62
N ALA A 122 9.93 -0.72 -19.39
CA ALA A 122 11.03 -0.36 -18.48
C ALA A 122 11.76 -1.64 -18.06
N SER A 123 12.98 -1.87 -18.58
CA SER A 123 13.74 -3.08 -18.24
C SER A 123 14.48 -2.92 -16.91
N VAL A 124 14.26 -3.87 -16.00
CA VAL A 124 15.03 -4.02 -14.76
C VAL A 124 15.61 -5.43 -14.74
N LYS A 125 16.88 -5.55 -14.34
CA LYS A 125 17.57 -6.81 -14.14
C LYS A 125 18.35 -6.76 -12.84
N MET A 126 18.05 -7.65 -11.90
CA MET A 126 18.85 -7.84 -10.69
C MET A 126 19.68 -9.12 -10.81
N ARG A 127 20.87 -9.14 -10.20
CA ARG A 127 21.65 -10.36 -9.98
C ARG A 127 22.39 -10.24 -8.65
N GLY A 128 21.98 -11.05 -7.68
CA GLY A 128 22.46 -10.94 -6.31
C GLY A 128 22.25 -9.53 -5.76
N LYS A 129 23.29 -8.93 -5.20
CA LYS A 129 23.23 -7.61 -4.55
C LYS A 129 23.21 -6.41 -5.51
N VAL A 130 23.20 -6.60 -6.83
CA VAL A 130 23.24 -5.50 -7.82
C VAL A 130 22.00 -5.51 -8.72
N ALA A 131 21.32 -4.37 -8.79
CA ALA A 131 20.23 -4.08 -9.70
C ALA A 131 20.68 -3.12 -10.79
N ALA A 132 20.40 -3.44 -12.05
CA ALA A 132 20.48 -2.53 -13.18
C ALA A 132 19.05 -2.07 -13.53
N ILE A 133 18.79 -0.78 -13.39
CA ILE A 133 17.47 -0.17 -13.55
C ILE A 133 17.53 0.79 -14.73
N GLN A 134 16.75 0.56 -15.79
CA GLN A 134 16.59 1.49 -16.89
C GLN A 134 15.72 2.68 -16.45
N THR A 135 16.34 3.81 -16.10
CA THR A 135 15.64 4.99 -15.56
C THR A 135 15.22 5.99 -16.64
N SER A 136 15.87 5.98 -17.80
CA SER A 136 15.37 6.64 -19.00
C SER A 136 15.74 5.81 -20.23
N SER A 137 15.65 6.41 -21.41
CA SER A 137 16.28 5.85 -22.57
C SER A 137 17.83 5.73 -22.45
N ASN A 138 18.58 6.29 -21.48
CA ASN A 138 19.93 5.78 -21.14
C ASN A 138 20.49 6.13 -19.77
N SER A 139 19.84 6.96 -18.96
CA SER A 139 20.19 6.87 -17.56
C SER A 139 19.82 5.44 -17.17
N PHE A 140 20.82 4.75 -16.65
CA PHE A 140 20.57 3.55 -15.91
C PHE A 140 21.37 3.59 -14.64
N THR A 141 20.73 3.18 -13.57
CA THR A 141 21.34 3.18 -12.25
C THR A 141 21.80 1.75 -11.99
N LEU A 142 23.09 1.58 -11.73
CA LEU A 142 23.57 0.39 -11.02
C LEU A 142 23.41 0.65 -9.53
N LEU A 143 22.43 0.00 -8.91
CA LEU A 143 22.20 0.05 -7.47
C LEU A 143 22.78 -1.20 -6.82
N ASN A 144 23.76 -1.03 -5.93
CA ASN A 144 24.10 -2.08 -4.97
C ASN A 144 23.07 -2.06 -3.84
N ALA A 145 22.06 -2.91 -3.96
CA ALA A 145 20.91 -3.00 -3.06
C ALA A 145 21.29 -3.35 -1.60
N ALA A 146 22.51 -3.85 -1.36
CA ALA A 146 23.00 -4.16 -0.02
C ALA A 146 23.91 -3.09 0.60
N THR A 147 24.33 -2.06 -0.16
CA THR A 147 25.14 -0.94 0.37
C THR A 147 24.52 0.42 0.11
N GLY A 148 23.37 0.49 -0.57
CA GLY A 148 22.72 1.73 -0.99
C GLY A 148 23.47 2.52 -2.07
N VAL A 149 24.67 2.07 -2.47
CA VAL A 149 25.51 2.76 -3.45
C VAL A 149 24.88 2.62 -4.83
N SER A 150 24.25 3.69 -5.29
CA SER A 150 23.87 3.90 -6.68
C SER A 150 25.02 4.54 -7.47
N GLN A 151 25.26 4.04 -8.68
CA GLN A 151 26.03 4.74 -9.69
C GLN A 151 25.14 4.94 -10.92
N ASP A 152 24.77 6.19 -11.19
CA ASP A 152 24.11 6.56 -12.42
C ASP A 152 25.12 6.55 -13.56
N LEU A 153 24.88 5.71 -14.56
CA LEU A 153 25.74 5.55 -15.71
C LEU A 153 25.06 6.13 -16.96
N LYS A 154 25.80 7.03 -17.62
CA LYS A 154 25.43 7.68 -18.87
C LYS A 154 25.92 6.84 -20.05
N LEU A 155 25.03 6.26 -20.85
CA LEU A 155 25.46 5.67 -22.13
C LEU A 155 25.83 6.77 -23.12
N THR A 156 26.84 6.54 -23.95
CA THR A 156 27.41 7.56 -24.86
C THR A 156 26.64 7.65 -26.21
N ILE A 157 25.33 7.41 -26.21
CA ILE A 157 24.54 7.06 -27.41
C ILE A 157 23.09 7.70 -27.26
N PRO A 158 22.27 8.04 -28.32
CA PRO A 158 20.86 8.62 -28.26
C PRO A 158 19.58 7.79 -28.83
N SER A 159 18.64 7.21 -27.99
CA SER A 159 17.38 6.34 -28.19
C SER A 159 17.21 4.79 -27.77
N ALA A 160 16.96 4.40 -26.47
CA ALA A 160 16.89 2.96 -25.97
C ALA A 160 15.71 1.99 -26.04
N ARG A 161 16.12 0.72 -25.77
CA ARG A 161 15.32 -0.45 -25.43
C ARG A 161 15.77 -1.40 -24.28
N GLY A 162 17.00 -1.40 -23.73
CA GLY A 162 17.24 -2.21 -22.50
C GLY A 162 18.66 -2.58 -22.04
N ILE A 163 18.71 -3.41 -20.98
CA ILE A 163 19.89 -3.67 -20.13
C ILE A 163 20.00 -5.15 -19.70
N SER A 164 21.22 -5.66 -19.51
CA SER A 164 21.51 -7.00 -18.95
C SER A 164 22.85 -7.07 -18.17
N LEU A 165 22.91 -7.96 -17.16
CA LEU A 165 24.04 -8.17 -16.25
C LEU A 165 24.65 -9.58 -16.41
N GLY A 166 25.91 -9.65 -16.86
CA GLY A 166 26.75 -10.86 -16.86
C GLY A 166 27.69 -10.93 -15.65
N GLU A 167 28.61 -11.90 -15.63
CA GLU A 167 29.53 -12.10 -14.48
C GLU A 167 30.68 -11.09 -14.41
N LYS A 168 31.11 -10.59 -15.57
CA LYS A 168 32.21 -9.62 -15.74
C LYS A 168 31.87 -8.57 -16.81
N GLN A 169 30.60 -8.48 -17.18
CA GLN A 169 30.13 -7.72 -18.33
C GLN A 169 28.75 -7.12 -18.05
N LEU A 170 28.52 -5.94 -18.59
CA LEU A 170 27.31 -5.16 -18.48
C LEU A 170 26.93 -4.76 -19.90
N VAL A 171 25.80 -5.29 -20.38
CA VAL A 171 25.36 -5.09 -21.76
C VAL A 171 24.18 -4.14 -21.73
N VAL A 172 24.31 -3.00 -22.40
CA VAL A 172 23.27 -1.97 -22.45
C VAL A 172 23.11 -1.57 -23.90
N TRP A 173 21.90 -1.77 -24.44
CA TRP A 173 21.56 -1.35 -25.80
C TRP A 173 20.50 -0.26 -25.70
N SER A 174 20.84 0.86 -26.31
CA SER A 174 21.16 2.01 -25.48
C SER A 174 20.26 3.18 -25.83
N ASP A 175 20.31 4.27 -25.04
CA ASP A 175 20.34 5.65 -25.53
C ASP A 175 19.40 6.90 -25.06
N ASP A 176 19.97 8.02 -24.49
CA ASP A 176 19.55 9.34 -23.77
C ASP A 176 18.62 9.51 -22.48
N THR A 177 18.77 10.59 -21.65
CA THR A 177 19.17 10.59 -20.18
C THR A 177 18.35 11.36 -19.06
N GLY A 178 18.80 11.42 -17.76
CA GLY A 178 18.16 12.03 -16.53
C GLY A 178 19.04 12.40 -15.27
N THR A 179 18.48 12.95 -14.15
CA THR A 179 19.18 13.63 -12.99
C THR A 179 18.44 13.71 -11.59
N LEU A 180 19.16 13.87 -10.45
CA LEU A 180 18.70 14.11 -9.03
C LEU A 180 18.10 15.52 -8.75
N ARG A 181 17.37 15.74 -7.61
CA ARG A 181 16.64 17.00 -7.29
C ARG A 181 16.74 17.63 -5.88
N GLN A 182 16.50 16.94 -4.76
CA GLN A 182 16.38 17.57 -3.41
C GLN A 182 16.74 16.58 -2.27
N GLU A 183 17.14 17.12 -1.11
CA GLU A 183 17.29 16.43 0.19
C GLU A 183 16.27 16.97 1.21
N ILE A 184 15.76 16.13 2.12
CA ILE A 184 14.79 16.49 3.18
C ILE A 184 15.33 16.00 4.52
N SER A 185 15.60 16.91 5.45
CA SER A 185 16.08 16.58 6.81
C SER A 185 14.90 16.42 7.79
N LEU A 186 14.95 15.39 8.64
CA LEU A 186 13.97 15.14 9.70
C LEU A 186 14.50 15.54 11.09
N PRO A 187 13.64 15.88 12.07
CA PRO A 187 14.05 16.14 13.45
C PRO A 187 14.52 14.86 14.14
N LYS A 188 15.69 14.91 14.81
CA LYS A 188 16.29 13.75 15.51
C LYS A 188 15.41 13.10 16.58
N SER A 189 14.42 13.83 17.12
CA SER A 189 13.42 13.31 18.05
C SER A 189 12.50 12.27 17.42
N GLU A 190 12.27 12.36 16.11
CA GLU A 190 11.40 11.47 15.35
C GLU A 190 12.14 10.26 14.76
N GLY A 191 13.48 10.26 14.87
CA GLY A 191 14.33 9.20 14.34
C GLY A 191 14.54 9.33 12.83
N ASP A 192 14.93 8.21 12.21
CA ASP A 192 15.24 8.14 10.79
C ASP A 192 13.98 7.80 9.97
N PRO A 193 13.90 8.19 8.68
CA PRO A 193 12.80 7.77 7.80
C PRO A 193 12.89 6.26 7.52
N GLU A 194 11.92 5.48 7.99
CA GLU A 194 11.85 4.03 7.78
C GLU A 194 11.08 3.69 6.50
N MET A 195 9.96 4.37 6.26
CA MET A 195 9.03 4.04 5.18
C MET A 195 8.52 5.29 4.48
N LEU A 196 8.32 5.20 3.17
CA LEU A 196 7.88 6.30 2.32
C LEU A 196 6.84 5.79 1.32
N GLU A 197 5.77 6.57 1.12
CA GLU A 197 4.72 6.26 0.15
C GLU A 197 4.26 7.53 -0.57
N ILE A 198 3.95 7.41 -1.87
CA ILE A 198 3.60 8.55 -2.74
C ILE A 198 2.30 8.24 -3.48
N ASN A 199 1.35 9.18 -3.43
CA ASN A 199 0.09 9.13 -4.16
C ASN A 199 -0.19 10.47 -4.84
N LYS A 200 -0.36 10.48 -6.17
CA LYS A 200 -0.38 11.70 -7.02
C LYS A 200 0.82 12.63 -6.72
N ASN A 201 0.57 13.71 -5.98
CA ASN A 201 1.48 14.78 -5.57
C ASN A 201 1.71 14.81 -4.05
N TRP A 202 1.28 13.78 -3.32
CA TRP A 202 1.37 13.68 -1.87
C TRP A 202 2.36 12.59 -1.48
N MET A 203 3.09 12.79 -0.40
CA MET A 203 4.05 11.85 0.14
C MET A 203 3.89 11.70 1.64
N ALA A 204 3.59 10.49 2.10
CA ALA A 204 3.71 10.13 3.51
C ALA A 204 5.13 9.59 3.78
N VAL A 205 5.73 10.03 4.89
CA VAL A 205 6.98 9.46 5.43
C VAL A 205 6.69 9.02 6.85
N ALA A 206 7.01 7.77 7.18
CA ALA A 206 6.93 7.22 8.52
C ALA A 206 8.33 6.89 9.05
N THR A 207 8.55 7.12 10.35
CA THR A 207 9.88 7.14 10.96
C THR A 207 10.11 6.04 11.99
N THR A 208 11.37 5.74 12.32
CA THR A 208 11.72 4.70 13.30
C THR A 208 11.11 4.93 14.69
N ASN A 209 10.82 6.18 15.07
CA ASN A 209 10.23 6.51 16.36
C ASN A 209 8.69 6.67 16.29
N GLY A 210 8.03 6.09 15.28
CA GLY A 210 6.56 6.04 15.23
C GLY A 210 5.88 7.35 14.80
N PHE A 211 6.58 8.27 14.14
CA PHE A 211 5.97 9.48 13.59
C PHE A 211 5.55 9.30 12.13
N ILE A 212 4.52 10.03 11.71
CA ILE A 212 4.16 10.23 10.30
C ILE A 212 4.20 11.72 9.95
N ARG A 213 4.80 12.03 8.80
CA ARG A 213 4.84 13.36 8.18
C ARG A 213 4.21 13.31 6.80
N ILE A 214 3.56 14.40 6.38
CA ILE A 214 2.94 14.52 5.06
C ILE A 214 3.54 15.70 4.28
N TYR A 215 3.96 15.44 3.05
CA TYR A 215 4.55 16.42 2.15
C TYR A 215 3.78 16.57 0.84
N ASN A 216 3.74 17.80 0.34
CA ASN A 216 3.24 18.20 -0.96
C ASN A 216 4.41 18.28 -1.96
N LEU A 217 4.22 17.67 -3.13
CA LEU A 217 5.20 17.54 -4.21
C LEU A 217 4.84 18.39 -5.45
N ASN A 218 3.82 19.25 -5.38
CA ASN A 218 3.47 20.17 -6.47
C ASN A 218 4.47 21.34 -6.59
N SER A 219 5.07 21.74 -5.48
CA SER A 219 6.12 22.76 -5.42
C SER A 219 7.44 22.21 -5.97
N ARG A 220 8.35 23.12 -6.39
CA ARG A 220 9.70 22.76 -6.88
C ARG A 220 10.46 21.88 -5.88
N ASP A 221 10.31 22.22 -4.62
CA ASP A 221 10.90 21.59 -3.45
C ASP A 221 9.73 21.04 -2.62
N ALA A 222 9.84 19.82 -2.11
CA ALA A 222 8.80 19.19 -1.29
C ALA A 222 8.61 19.96 0.02
N GLN A 223 7.37 20.39 0.28
CA GLN A 223 7.01 21.14 1.49
C GLN A 223 6.13 20.26 2.39
N GLN A 224 6.31 20.36 3.71
CA GLN A 224 5.44 19.67 4.66
C GLN A 224 4.11 20.43 4.77
N GLU A 225 3.00 19.75 4.53
CA GLU A 225 1.66 20.36 4.50
C GLU A 225 0.98 20.32 5.87
N HIS A 226 1.13 19.20 6.59
CA HIS A 226 0.50 18.95 7.89
C HIS A 226 1.55 18.74 8.99
N ASN A 227 1.16 18.95 10.25
CA ASN A 227 1.99 18.63 11.41
C ASN A 227 2.41 17.15 11.42
N SER A 228 3.60 16.90 11.96
CA SER A 228 4.12 15.55 12.22
C SER A 228 3.42 14.94 13.44
N LYS A 229 2.79 13.77 13.28
CA LYS A 229 2.03 13.10 14.33
C LYS A 229 2.76 11.85 14.81
N TYR A 230 2.88 11.70 16.13
CA TYR A 230 3.28 10.46 16.77
C TYR A 230 2.05 9.52 16.76
N VAL A 231 2.03 8.54 15.87
CA VAL A 231 0.81 7.73 15.61
C VAL A 231 0.70 6.47 16.47
N VAL A 232 1.70 6.21 17.32
CA VAL A 232 1.83 4.96 18.09
C VAL A 232 1.56 5.13 19.60
N GLU A 233 1.12 6.31 20.03
CA GLU A 233 0.99 6.70 21.45
C GLU A 233 0.13 5.75 22.30
N ASN A 234 -0.96 5.23 21.73
CA ASN A 234 -1.93 4.37 22.43
C ASN A 234 -1.78 2.88 22.10
N LEU A 235 -0.69 2.46 21.45
CA LEU A 235 -0.45 1.07 21.09
C LEU A 235 0.22 0.32 22.25
N LYS A 236 -0.25 -0.89 22.55
CA LYS A 236 0.33 -1.74 23.61
C LYS A 236 1.72 -2.24 23.25
N ASN A 237 1.88 -2.65 22.00
CA ASN A 237 3.13 -3.07 21.39
C ASN A 237 3.30 -2.30 20.07
N PHE A 238 4.53 -1.89 19.77
CA PHE A 238 4.90 -1.40 18.46
C PHE A 238 6.37 -1.76 18.23
N TYR A 239 6.64 -2.59 17.23
CA TYR A 239 8.00 -2.91 16.79
C TYR A 239 8.44 -2.01 15.65
N LYS A 240 7.62 -1.87 14.60
CA LYS A 240 7.85 -0.98 13.44
C LYS A 240 6.63 -0.88 12.53
N PHE A 241 6.68 0.01 11.53
CA PHE A 241 5.65 0.08 10.50
C PHE A 241 5.71 -1.10 9.51
N HIS A 242 4.56 -1.61 9.08
CA HIS A 242 4.43 -2.70 8.12
C HIS A 242 4.00 -2.21 6.72
N THR A 243 3.02 -1.31 6.64
CA THR A 243 2.68 -0.56 5.42
C THR A 243 1.91 0.70 5.77
N ILE A 244 2.30 1.82 5.13
CA ILE A 244 1.56 3.10 5.13
C ILE A 244 0.96 3.37 3.74
N LYS A 245 -0.15 4.12 3.69
CA LYS A 245 -0.86 4.55 2.47
C LYS A 245 -1.46 5.94 2.65
N ILE A 246 -1.00 6.94 1.89
CA ILE A 246 -1.66 8.25 1.84
C ILE A 246 -2.82 8.25 0.84
N ASN A 247 -3.93 8.89 1.20
CA ASN A 247 -5.06 9.03 0.30
C ASN A 247 -4.80 10.04 -0.83
N GLN A 248 -5.70 10.07 -1.81
CA GLN A 248 -5.52 10.86 -3.03
C GLN A 248 -5.67 12.39 -2.83
N THR A 249 -6.07 12.82 -1.64
CA THR A 249 -6.25 14.22 -1.20
C THR A 249 -5.12 14.72 -0.29
N GLY A 250 -4.28 13.83 0.24
CA GLY A 250 -3.14 14.19 1.10
C GLY A 250 -3.46 14.35 2.58
N ASN A 251 -4.73 14.26 2.98
CA ASN A 251 -5.19 14.58 4.33
C ASN A 251 -5.26 13.38 5.29
N LYS A 252 -5.26 12.12 4.80
CA LYS A 252 -5.34 10.94 5.68
C LYS A 252 -4.36 9.83 5.26
N VAL A 253 -3.75 9.18 6.24
CA VAL A 253 -2.78 8.08 6.07
C VAL A 253 -3.28 6.83 6.79
N ALA A 254 -3.53 5.75 6.05
CA ALA A 254 -3.83 4.44 6.60
C ALA A 254 -2.52 3.69 6.92
N VAL A 255 -2.49 2.96 8.05
CA VAL A 255 -1.27 2.43 8.66
C VAL A 255 -1.52 1.02 9.21
N THR A 256 -0.60 0.11 8.89
CA THR A 256 -0.45 -1.20 9.55
C THR A 256 0.96 -1.30 10.13
N TYR A 257 1.11 -2.01 11.24
CA TYR A 257 2.35 -2.13 12.00
C TYR A 257 2.59 -3.58 12.47
N LEU A 258 3.81 -3.85 12.91
CA LEU A 258 4.16 -5.10 13.58
C LEU A 258 4.17 -4.89 15.09
N GLU A 259 3.64 -5.85 15.85
CA GLU A 259 3.78 -5.88 17.32
C GLU A 259 5.14 -6.45 17.75
N ASP A 260 5.67 -7.41 16.99
CA ASP A 260 6.98 -8.04 17.21
C ASP A 260 7.70 -8.31 15.86
N VAL A 261 8.77 -9.10 15.86
CA VAL A 261 9.60 -9.39 14.67
C VAL A 261 8.80 -10.12 13.55
N SER A 262 7.71 -10.78 13.90
CA SER A 262 6.89 -11.66 13.07
C SER A 262 5.39 -11.32 13.02
N THR A 263 4.83 -10.78 14.10
CA THR A 263 3.36 -10.58 14.23
C THR A 263 2.92 -9.23 13.64
N VAL A 264 2.07 -9.29 12.61
CA VAL A 264 1.32 -8.12 12.11
C VAL A 264 0.13 -7.86 13.04
N ALA A 265 -0.07 -6.61 13.46
CA ALA A 265 -1.17 -6.25 14.34
C ALA A 265 -2.55 -6.39 13.66
N GLU A 266 -3.59 -6.70 14.45
CA GLU A 266 -4.99 -6.77 13.99
C GLU A 266 -5.63 -5.37 13.80
N LEU A 267 -4.93 -4.29 14.16
CA LEU A 267 -5.42 -2.92 14.05
C LEU A 267 -4.94 -2.25 12.75
N LEU A 268 -5.91 -1.82 11.93
CA LEU A 268 -5.70 -0.79 10.91
C LEU A 268 -5.87 0.58 11.56
N LEU A 269 -4.82 1.39 11.61
CA LEU A 269 -4.89 2.76 12.11
C LEU A 269 -5.10 3.73 10.93
N VAL A 270 -5.80 4.83 11.17
CA VAL A 270 -5.95 5.94 10.23
C VAL A 270 -5.57 7.24 10.94
N PHE A 271 -4.45 7.83 10.52
CA PHE A 271 -4.10 9.20 10.90
C PHE A 271 -4.87 10.17 10.01
N ASP A 272 -5.64 11.06 10.62
CA ASP A 272 -6.31 12.17 9.97
C ASP A 272 -5.59 13.49 10.30
N ALA A 273 -4.94 14.04 9.28
CA ALA A 273 -4.09 15.23 9.39
C ALA A 273 -4.86 16.56 9.30
N GLU A 274 -6.17 16.53 8.99
CA GLU A 274 -7.05 17.71 9.11
C GLU A 274 -7.55 17.91 10.54
N THR A 275 -7.84 16.82 11.23
CA THR A 275 -8.36 16.82 12.62
C THR A 275 -7.27 16.58 13.67
N ASP A 276 -6.03 16.30 13.23
CA ASP A 276 -4.91 15.82 14.04
C ASP A 276 -5.29 14.64 14.96
N SER A 277 -6.10 13.73 14.43
CA SER A 277 -6.65 12.59 15.16
C SER A 277 -6.15 11.25 14.61
N ILE A 278 -6.28 10.21 15.43
CA ILE A 278 -5.97 8.83 15.06
C ILE A 278 -7.22 8.03 15.39
N SER A 279 -7.78 7.34 14.41
CA SER A 279 -8.81 6.32 14.62
C SER A 279 -8.28 4.94 14.24
N SER A 280 -8.98 3.90 14.67
CA SER A 280 -8.57 2.52 14.51
C SER A 280 -9.75 1.61 14.17
N PHE A 281 -9.46 0.57 13.39
CA PHE A 281 -10.38 -0.50 13.04
C PHE A 281 -9.74 -1.84 13.41
N SER A 282 -10.48 -2.65 14.19
CA SER A 282 -10.08 -3.99 14.61
C SER A 282 -10.54 -5.03 13.59
N PHE A 283 -9.61 -5.78 13.02
CA PHE A 283 -9.93 -6.91 12.14
C PHE A 283 -10.56 -8.08 12.92
N ASP A 284 -10.21 -8.28 14.20
CA ASP A 284 -10.80 -9.32 15.05
C ASP A 284 -12.27 -9.02 15.42
N LYS A 285 -12.61 -7.75 15.68
CA LYS A 285 -13.97 -7.33 16.06
C LYS A 285 -14.83 -6.92 14.85
N GLY A 286 -14.20 -6.53 13.74
CA GLY A 286 -14.87 -5.99 12.56
C GLY A 286 -15.47 -4.59 12.77
N MET A 287 -14.95 -3.81 13.72
CA MET A 287 -15.50 -2.52 14.17
C MET A 287 -14.42 -1.46 14.37
N THR A 288 -14.80 -0.19 14.32
CA THR A 288 -13.95 0.93 14.78
C THR A 288 -13.96 1.09 16.30
N ASP A 289 -12.97 1.80 16.82
CA ASP A 289 -12.94 2.31 18.21
C ASP A 289 -14.20 3.09 18.60
N THR A 290 -14.72 3.97 17.74
CA THR A 290 -16.00 4.67 17.98
C THR A 290 -17.17 3.68 18.13
N GLN A 291 -17.28 2.71 17.22
CA GLN A 291 -18.36 1.71 17.25
C GLN A 291 -18.27 0.80 18.48
N GLU A 292 -17.05 0.43 18.90
CA GLU A 292 -16.83 -0.31 20.13
C GLU A 292 -17.24 0.50 21.37
N TYR A 293 -16.89 1.79 21.44
CA TYR A 293 -17.29 2.67 22.53
C TYR A 293 -18.82 2.84 22.61
N GLU A 294 -19.48 3.04 21.47
CA GLU A 294 -20.95 3.13 21.38
C GLU A 294 -21.63 1.83 21.86
N ALA A 295 -21.18 0.67 21.37
CA ALA A 295 -21.69 -0.63 21.81
C ALA A 295 -21.48 -0.89 23.32
N GLN A 296 -20.32 -0.50 23.86
CA GLN A 296 -20.06 -0.59 25.31
C GLN A 296 -20.97 0.34 26.13
N ALA A 297 -21.27 1.55 25.62
CA ALA A 297 -22.18 2.48 26.27
C ALA A 297 -23.63 1.96 26.29
N GLU A 298 -24.13 1.37 25.20
CA GLU A 298 -25.46 0.75 25.17
C GLU A 298 -25.59 -0.44 26.15
N LEU A 299 -24.57 -1.29 26.23
CA LEU A 299 -24.49 -2.38 27.20
C LEU A 299 -24.46 -1.86 28.65
N ALA A 300 -23.73 -0.77 28.91
CA ALA A 300 -23.74 -0.12 30.22
C ALA A 300 -25.12 0.44 30.57
N HIS A 301 -25.79 1.14 29.65
CA HIS A 301 -27.11 1.72 29.90
C HIS A 301 -28.23 0.69 30.07
N THR A 302 -28.19 -0.43 29.33
CA THR A 302 -29.17 -1.53 29.48
C THR A 302 -29.00 -2.31 30.79
N SER A 303 -27.81 -2.33 31.39
CA SER A 303 -27.58 -2.98 32.69
C SER A 303 -28.26 -2.31 33.88
N HIS A 304 -28.50 -0.98 33.81
CA HIS A 304 -29.02 -0.18 34.93
C HIS A 304 -30.56 -0.15 34.96
N GLY A 305 -31.15 -1.33 35.15
CA GLY A 305 -32.60 -1.51 35.28
C GLY A 305 -33.23 -0.69 36.43
N ARG A 306 -34.39 -0.09 36.18
CA ARG A 306 -35.18 0.70 37.16
C ARG A 306 -35.36 -0.04 38.50
N PRO A 307 -35.20 0.62 39.66
CA PRO A 307 -35.61 0.05 40.94
C PRO A 307 -37.14 -0.11 40.97
N VAL A 308 -37.61 -1.33 41.24
CA VAL A 308 -39.05 -1.64 41.35
C VAL A 308 -39.57 -1.22 42.71
N THR A 309 -40.18 -0.05 42.80
CA THR A 309 -40.91 0.41 43.99
C THR A 309 -42.20 -0.40 44.19
N ALA A 310 -42.10 -1.50 44.95
CA ALA A 310 -43.24 -2.31 45.34
C ALA A 310 -44.17 -1.54 46.29
N ALA A 311 -45.20 -0.90 45.74
CA ALA A 311 -46.23 -0.19 46.50
C ALA A 311 -47.14 -1.18 47.26
N ALA A 312 -46.80 -1.48 48.50
CA ALA A 312 -47.56 -2.39 49.35
C ALA A 312 -48.94 -1.82 49.73
N ARG A 313 -50.00 -2.32 49.09
CA ARG A 313 -51.39 -2.05 49.49
C ARG A 313 -51.78 -2.97 50.64
N LYS A 314 -52.03 -2.42 51.83
CA LYS A 314 -52.81 -3.10 52.87
C LYS A 314 -54.31 -3.00 52.56
N MET A 315 -55.09 -3.82 53.27
CA MET A 315 -56.55 -3.99 53.17
C MET A 315 -57.30 -2.65 53.10
#